data_AF-A0A2D4Q6G2-F1
#
_entry.id   AF-A0A2D4Q6G2-F1
#
_cell.length_a   1.000
_cell.length_b   1.000
_cell.length_c   1.000
_cell.angle_alpha   90.00
_cell.angle_beta   90.00
_cell.angle_gamma   90.00
#
_symmetry.space_group_name_H-M   'P 1'
#
loop_
_entity.id
_entity.type
_entity.pdbx_description
1 polymer ?
#
loop_
_entity_poly.entity_id
_entity_poly.type
_entity_poly.pdbx_seq_one_letter_code
_entity_poly.pdbx_strand_id
1 'polypeptide(L)'
;MYLFIFLSQKITQGINISQIRGLGFDATCSLVVLDSHFHPLAVNSEGEHKRNIIMWMDHRAANQVTRINETQHNVLSFVGGVMSVEMQPPKLLWMKENLQESCWEKAGHFFDLPDFLSWKATGATARSLCTLVCKWTYSSETG
;
A
#
# COMPACT_ATOMS: atom_id res chain seq x y z
N MET A 1 -6.20 11.39 7.05
CA MET A 1 -5.14 11.98 7.90
C MET A 1 -5.70 12.82 9.04
N TYR A 2 -6.68 13.69 8.81
CA TYR A 2 -7.34 14.48 9.88
C TYR A 2 -7.88 13.66 11.05
N LEU A 3 -8.50 12.51 10.78
CA LEU A 3 -9.06 11.63 11.83
C LEU A 3 -7.97 11.09 12.78
N PHE A 4 -6.81 10.71 12.25
CA PHE A 4 -5.71 10.14 13.04
C PHE A 4 -5.04 11.21 13.93
N ILE A 5 -4.86 12.42 13.39
CA ILE A 5 -4.35 13.58 14.15
C ILE A 5 -5.32 13.93 15.29
N PHE A 6 -6.63 13.93 15.02
CA PHE A 6 -7.64 14.24 16.03
C PHE A 6 -7.70 13.18 17.14
N LEU A 7 -7.61 11.90 16.78
CA LEU A 7 -7.62 10.81 17.76
C LEU A 7 -6.39 10.88 18.68
N SER A 8 -5.20 11.12 18.10
CA SER A 8 -3.96 11.31 18.85
C SER A 8 -4.07 12.47 19.84
N GLN A 9 -4.58 13.63 19.42
CA GLN A 9 -4.72 14.80 20.29
C GLN A 9 -5.65 14.54 21.48
N LYS A 10 -6.72 13.75 21.28
CA LYS A 10 -7.67 13.41 22.33
C LYS A 10 -7.07 12.44 23.36
N ILE A 11 -6.35 11.41 22.94
CA ILE A 11 -5.76 10.42 23.86
C ILE A 11 -4.52 10.94 24.59
N THR A 12 -3.83 11.95 24.03
CA THR A 12 -2.69 12.59 24.70
C THR A 12 -3.09 13.79 25.56
N GLN A 13 -4.40 14.09 25.68
CA GLN A 13 -4.87 15.24 26.45
C GLN A 13 -4.56 15.04 27.94
N GLY A 14 -3.78 15.96 28.52
CA GLY A 14 -3.33 15.87 29.92
C GLY A 14 -2.15 14.92 30.15
N ILE A 15 -1.62 14.28 29.10
CA ILE A 15 -0.38 13.49 29.18
C ILE A 15 0.80 14.40 28.87
N ASN A 16 1.85 14.34 29.69
CA ASN A 16 3.10 15.01 29.33
C ASN A 16 3.72 14.30 28.12
N ILE A 17 3.84 15.01 26.99
CA ILE A 17 4.36 14.47 25.73
C ILE A 17 5.76 13.84 25.92
N SER A 18 6.57 14.31 26.87
CA SER A 18 7.88 13.73 27.18
C SER A 18 7.81 12.29 27.71
N GLN A 19 6.63 11.82 28.11
CA GLN A 19 6.40 10.44 28.57
C GLN A 19 6.10 9.50 27.40
N ILE A 20 5.75 10.00 26.22
CA ILE A 20 5.49 9.19 25.03
C ILE A 20 6.83 8.77 24.43
N ARG A 21 7.14 7.48 24.49
CA ARG A 21 8.43 6.92 24.03
C ARG A 21 8.40 6.35 22.63
N GLY A 22 7.22 6.12 22.05
CA GLY A 22 7.08 5.52 20.74
C GLY A 22 5.66 5.59 20.20
N LEU A 23 5.54 5.36 18.89
CA LEU A 23 4.28 5.33 18.16
C LEU A 23 4.29 4.09 17.26
N GLY A 24 3.16 3.39 17.21
CA GLY A 24 2.92 2.28 16.29
C GLY A 24 1.82 2.65 15.30
N PHE A 25 1.92 2.15 14.07
CA PHE A 25 0.93 2.35 13.02
C PHE A 25 0.48 1.00 12.48
N ASP A 26 -0.83 0.76 12.51
CA ASP A 26 -1.49 -0.30 11.76
C ASP A 26 -2.51 0.32 10.81
N ALA A 27 -2.78 -0.39 9.71
CA ALA A 27 -3.81 -0.01 8.76
C ALA A 27 -4.22 -1.23 7.93
N THR A 28 -5.29 -1.07 7.16
CA THR A 28 -5.64 -2.03 6.11
C THR A 28 -4.54 -2.14 5.06
N CYS A 29 -4.46 -3.27 4.35
CA CYS A 29 -3.50 -3.47 3.25
C CYS A 29 -3.92 -2.76 1.95
N SER A 30 -4.29 -1.49 2.06
CA SER A 30 -4.64 -0.64 0.91
C SER A 30 -3.37 -0.11 0.24
N LEU A 31 -3.40 0.06 -1.07
CA LEU A 31 -2.27 0.49 -1.88
C LEU A 31 -2.28 2.01 -2.06
N VAL A 32 -1.25 2.70 -1.59
CA VAL A 32 -1.05 4.14 -1.76
C VAL A 32 -0.06 4.39 -2.89
N VAL A 33 -0.37 5.33 -3.77
CA VAL A 33 0.49 5.69 -4.92
C VAL A 33 0.89 7.16 -4.86
N LEU A 34 2.20 7.40 -5.02
CA LEU A 34 2.81 8.73 -5.03
C LEU A 34 3.81 8.86 -6.18
N ASP A 35 4.03 10.08 -6.65
CA ASP A 35 5.11 10.41 -7.58
C ASP A 35 6.49 10.40 -6.88
N SER A 36 7.56 10.68 -7.64
CA SER A 36 8.93 10.76 -7.12
C SER A 36 9.18 11.91 -6.13
N HIS A 37 8.28 12.87 -6.05
CA HIS A 37 8.30 14.00 -5.11
C HIS A 37 7.33 13.77 -3.95
N PHE A 38 6.79 12.55 -3.80
CA PHE A 38 5.81 12.16 -2.80
C PHE A 38 4.45 12.89 -2.89
N HIS A 39 4.09 13.41 -4.05
CA HIS A 39 2.75 13.93 -4.31
C HIS A 39 1.77 12.80 -4.68
N PRO A 40 0.49 12.91 -4.28
CA PRO A 40 -0.55 11.94 -4.65
C PRO A 40 -0.70 11.78 -6.16
N LEU A 41 -0.76 10.53 -6.65
CA LEU A 41 -1.12 10.21 -8.03
C LEU A 41 -2.50 9.55 -8.11
N ALA A 42 -3.33 9.97 -9.05
CA ALA A 42 -4.67 9.43 -9.22
C ALA A 42 -4.65 7.93 -9.55
N VAL A 43 -5.43 7.14 -8.82
CA VAL A 43 -5.67 5.70 -9.10
C VAL A 43 -7.09 5.46 -9.62
N ASN A 44 -7.65 6.46 -10.30
CA ASN A 44 -9.02 6.49 -10.81
C ASN A 44 -9.05 7.06 -12.22
N SER A 45 -10.11 6.76 -12.96
CA SER A 45 -10.33 7.21 -14.35
C SER A 45 -10.50 8.72 -14.48
N GLU A 46 -10.94 9.41 -13.43
CA GLU A 46 -11.22 10.84 -13.45
C GLU A 46 -9.96 11.71 -13.32
N GLY A 47 -8.80 11.10 -13.02
CA GLY A 47 -7.55 11.83 -12.79
C GLY A 47 -7.53 12.61 -11.46
N GLU A 48 -8.42 12.31 -10.51
CA GLU A 48 -8.48 13.02 -9.23
C GLU A 48 -7.34 12.56 -8.30
N HIS A 49 -6.34 13.42 -8.12
CA HIS A 49 -5.13 13.12 -7.34
C HIS A 49 -5.42 12.89 -5.85
N LYS A 50 -6.50 13.44 -5.27
CA LYS A 50 -6.88 13.13 -3.89
C LYS A 50 -7.34 11.68 -3.69
N ARG A 51 -7.65 10.97 -4.77
CA ARG A 51 -8.02 9.55 -4.78
C ARG A 51 -6.82 8.75 -5.28
N ASN A 52 -5.79 8.67 -4.44
CA ASN A 52 -4.51 7.99 -4.68
C ASN A 52 -4.33 6.66 -3.91
N ILE A 53 -5.42 6.13 -3.37
CA ILE A 53 -5.43 4.89 -2.58
C ILE A 53 -6.40 3.89 -3.20
N ILE A 54 -5.91 2.70 -3.55
CA ILE A 54 -6.75 1.55 -3.89
C ILE A 54 -7.05 0.79 -2.59
N MET A 55 -8.32 0.75 -2.21
CA MET A 55 -8.79 0.06 -1.00
C MET A 55 -8.45 -1.43 -1.02
N TRP A 56 -8.24 -2.03 0.14
CA TRP A 56 -7.95 -3.46 0.25
C TRP A 56 -9.05 -4.33 -0.40
N MET A 57 -10.33 -4.03 -0.14
CA MET A 57 -11.53 -4.69 -0.72
C MET A 57 -11.81 -4.35 -2.19
N ASP A 58 -10.94 -3.58 -2.86
CA ASP A 58 -11.15 -3.26 -4.27
C ASP A 58 -10.83 -4.47 -5.14
N HIS A 59 -11.82 -4.92 -5.92
CA HIS A 59 -11.74 -6.12 -6.75
C HIS A 59 -11.49 -5.83 -8.24
N ARG A 60 -11.09 -4.61 -8.62
CA ARG A 60 -10.90 -4.23 -10.04
C ARG A 60 -9.88 -5.10 -10.78
N ALA A 61 -8.95 -5.72 -10.04
CA ALA A 61 -7.84 -6.51 -10.58
C ALA A 61 -8.18 -8.01 -10.76
N ALA A 62 -9.47 -8.39 -10.77
CA ALA A 62 -9.88 -9.80 -10.87
C ALA A 62 -9.32 -10.51 -12.11
N ASN A 63 -9.28 -9.85 -13.27
CA ASN A 63 -8.73 -10.43 -14.50
C ASN A 63 -7.20 -10.65 -14.40
N GLN A 64 -6.50 -9.74 -13.72
CA GLN A 64 -5.07 -9.85 -13.48
C GLN A 64 -4.76 -11.00 -12.52
N VAL A 65 -5.61 -11.25 -11.52
CA VAL A 65 -5.48 -12.43 -10.64
C VAL A 65 -5.53 -13.73 -11.43
N THR A 66 -6.51 -13.89 -12.33
CA THR A 66 -6.61 -15.09 -13.17
C THR A 66 -5.33 -15.33 -13.95
N ARG A 67 -4.83 -14.29 -14.63
CA ARG A 67 -3.59 -14.37 -15.43
C ARG A 67 -2.35 -14.64 -14.58
N ILE A 68 -2.25 -14.07 -13.38
CA ILE A 68 -1.14 -14.35 -12.45
C ILE A 68 -1.19 -15.81 -11.98
N ASN A 69 -2.37 -16.31 -11.63
CA ASN A 69 -2.54 -17.69 -11.18
C ASN A 69 -2.24 -18.71 -12.29
N GLU A 70 -2.57 -18.39 -13.55
CA GLU A 70 -2.22 -19.23 -14.72
C GLU A 70 -0.72 -19.41 -14.92
N THR A 71 0.12 -18.50 -14.41
CA THR A 71 1.57 -18.65 -14.50
C THR A 71 2.11 -19.83 -13.68
N GLN A 72 1.36 -20.29 -12.68
CA GLN A 72 1.78 -21.34 -11.74
C GLN A 72 3.16 -21.05 -11.10
N HIS A 73 3.50 -19.77 -10.94
CA HIS A 73 4.79 -19.36 -10.40
C HIS A 73 4.96 -19.88 -8.97
N ASN A 74 6.17 -20.31 -8.61
CA ASN A 74 6.47 -20.89 -7.29
C ASN A 74 6.07 -19.99 -6.12
N VAL A 75 6.06 -18.67 -6.32
CA VAL A 75 5.66 -17.72 -5.28
C VAL A 75 4.21 -17.88 -4.82
N LEU A 76 3.35 -18.49 -5.65
CA LEU A 76 1.96 -18.76 -5.30
C LEU A 76 1.83 -19.79 -4.16
N SER A 77 2.83 -20.66 -3.97
CA SER A 77 2.86 -21.61 -2.86
C SER A 77 2.80 -20.92 -1.49
N PHE A 78 3.35 -19.70 -1.36
CA PHE A 78 3.32 -18.92 -0.13
C PHE A 78 1.96 -18.29 0.18
N VAL A 79 1.01 -18.34 -0.76
CA VAL A 79 -0.36 -17.82 -0.60
C VAL A 79 -1.42 -18.92 -0.75
N GLY A 80 -1.04 -20.19 -0.59
CA GLY A 80 -1.96 -21.32 -0.71
C GLY A 80 -2.31 -21.70 -2.15
N GLY A 81 -1.46 -21.32 -3.11
CA GLY A 81 -1.58 -21.67 -4.53
C GLY A 81 -2.42 -20.69 -5.37
N VAL A 82 -3.19 -19.81 -4.74
CA VAL A 82 -4.09 -18.86 -5.42
C VAL A 82 -3.88 -17.47 -4.86
N MET A 83 -3.45 -16.54 -5.70
CA MET A 83 -3.32 -15.13 -5.33
C MET A 83 -4.69 -14.49 -5.11
N SER A 84 -4.84 -13.74 -4.03
CA SER A 84 -6.05 -12.95 -3.77
C SER A 84 -6.03 -11.63 -4.56
N VAL A 85 -7.21 -11.18 -5.02
CA VAL A 85 -7.40 -9.87 -5.67
C VAL A 85 -7.08 -8.70 -4.75
N GLU A 86 -7.11 -8.92 -3.44
CA GLU A 86 -6.83 -7.89 -2.44
C GLU A 86 -5.32 -7.64 -2.27
N MET A 87 -4.46 -8.50 -2.82
CA MET A 87 -3.00 -8.34 -2.79
C MET A 87 -2.50 -7.25 -3.74
N GLN A 88 -1.25 -6.82 -3.57
CA GLN A 88 -0.72 -5.69 -4.35
C GLN A 88 -0.30 -6.02 -5.79
N PRO A 89 0.33 -7.18 -6.11
CA PRO A 89 0.74 -7.47 -7.49
C PRO A 89 -0.38 -7.40 -8.54
N PRO A 90 -1.60 -7.94 -8.30
CA PRO A 90 -2.70 -7.78 -9.26
C PRO A 90 -3.11 -6.32 -9.45
N LYS A 91 -3.14 -5.52 -8.37
CA LYS A 91 -3.47 -4.08 -8.42
C LYS A 91 -2.42 -3.30 -9.19
N LEU A 92 -1.14 -3.61 -9.01
CA LEU A 92 -0.02 -3.02 -9.75
C LEU A 92 -0.12 -3.37 -11.24
N LEU A 93 -0.39 -4.63 -11.59
CA LEU A 93 -0.59 -5.03 -12.98
C LEU A 93 -1.80 -4.33 -13.60
N TRP A 94 -2.90 -4.21 -12.86
CA TRP A 94 -4.06 -3.46 -13.32
C TRP A 94 -3.73 -2.00 -13.59
N MET A 95 -2.97 -1.33 -12.73
CA MET A 95 -2.56 0.07 -12.94
C MET A 95 -1.64 0.22 -14.14
N LYS A 96 -0.70 -0.71 -14.34
CA LYS A 96 0.14 -0.73 -15.54
C LYS A 96 -0.69 -0.85 -16.81
N GLU A 97 -1.75 -1.66 -16.80
CA GLU A 97 -2.56 -1.90 -18.00
C GLU A 97 -3.61 -0.81 -18.25
N ASN A 98 -4.13 -0.15 -17.22
CA ASN A 98 -5.27 0.76 -17.33
C ASN A 98 -4.93 2.23 -17.07
N LEU A 99 -3.83 2.51 -16.36
CA LEU A 99 -3.39 3.85 -15.96
C LEU A 99 -1.90 4.06 -16.25
N GLN A 100 -1.42 3.53 -17.38
CA GLN A 100 0.00 3.54 -17.76
C GLN A 100 0.61 4.95 -17.73
N GLU A 101 0.11 5.85 -18.58
CA GLU A 101 0.65 7.21 -18.76
C GLU A 101 0.26 8.16 -17.63
N SER A 102 -0.92 7.97 -17.06
CA SER A 102 -1.48 8.89 -16.05
C SER A 102 -0.93 8.61 -14.65
N CYS A 103 -0.54 7.37 -14.35
CA CYS A 103 -0.14 6.94 -13.02
C CYS A 103 1.14 6.08 -13.02
N TRP A 104 1.17 4.95 -13.73
CA TRP A 104 2.26 3.97 -13.63
C TRP A 104 3.63 4.55 -13.97
N GLU A 105 3.74 5.29 -15.07
CA GLU A 105 5.01 5.89 -15.53
C GLU A 105 5.49 7.06 -14.65
N LYS A 106 4.56 7.67 -13.90
CA LYS A 106 4.85 8.81 -13.03
C LYS A 106 5.09 8.39 -11.57
N ALA A 107 4.74 7.15 -11.22
CA ALA A 107 4.86 6.66 -9.86
C ALA A 107 6.32 6.55 -9.43
N GLY A 108 6.64 7.20 -8.32
CA GLY A 108 7.92 7.03 -7.63
C GLY A 108 7.82 6.06 -6.45
N HIS A 109 6.64 5.98 -5.83
CA HIS A 109 6.42 5.14 -4.67
C HIS A 109 5.07 4.43 -4.70
N PHE A 110 5.14 3.13 -4.48
CA PHE A 110 4.00 2.32 -4.07
C PHE A 110 4.21 1.91 -2.62
N PHE A 111 3.21 2.18 -1.79
CA PHE A 111 3.23 1.89 -0.36
C PHE A 111 2.01 1.03 -0.02
N ASP A 112 2.21 0.06 0.86
CA ASP A 112 1.11 -0.42 1.68
C ASP A 112 0.73 0.67 2.70
N LEU A 113 -0.55 0.84 3.03
CA LEU A 113 -1.01 1.95 3.86
C LEU A 113 -0.32 2.05 5.24
N PRO A 114 0.02 0.95 5.97
CA PRO A 114 0.80 1.04 7.20
C PRO A 114 2.19 1.66 6.97
N ASP A 115 2.85 1.30 5.87
CA ASP A 115 4.17 1.83 5.51
C ASP A 115 4.08 3.30 5.07
N PHE A 116 2.99 3.69 4.41
CA PHE A 116 2.73 5.10 4.12
C PHE A 116 2.57 5.93 5.40
N LEU A 117 1.88 5.41 6.42
CA LEU A 117 1.72 6.12 7.70
C LEU A 117 3.05 6.26 8.45
N SER A 118 3.87 5.21 8.49
CA SER A 118 5.20 5.27 9.10
C SER A 118 6.11 6.25 8.36
N TRP A 119 6.08 6.25 7.02
CA TRP A 119 6.78 7.25 6.21
C TRP A 119 6.27 8.68 6.48
N LYS A 120 4.95 8.90 6.53
CA LYS A 120 4.38 10.22 6.84
C LYS A 120 4.83 10.76 8.21
N ALA A 121 5.07 9.87 9.17
CA ALA A 121 5.50 10.24 10.52
C ALA A 121 7.02 10.44 10.65
N THR A 122 7.83 9.77 9.83
CA THR A 122 9.29 9.68 10.04
C THR A 122 10.13 10.20 8.86
N GLY A 123 9.55 10.31 7.67
CA GLY A 123 10.26 10.55 6.41
C GLY A 123 11.03 9.33 5.87
N ALA A 124 11.13 8.24 6.64
CA ALA A 124 11.87 7.06 6.23
C ALA A 124 11.07 6.21 5.23
N THR A 125 11.72 5.77 4.16
CA THR A 125 11.14 4.89 3.14
C THR A 125 11.37 3.40 3.45
N ALA A 126 11.57 3.04 4.70
CA ALA A 126 11.60 1.63 5.11
C ALA A 126 10.23 0.97 4.86
N ARG A 127 10.20 -0.36 4.73
CA ARG A 127 8.98 -1.15 4.54
C ARG A 127 8.91 -2.23 5.62
N SER A 128 7.71 -2.50 6.11
CA SER A 128 7.46 -3.57 7.06
C SER A 128 7.61 -4.93 6.40
N LEU A 129 8.28 -5.87 7.07
CA LEU A 129 8.30 -7.27 6.63
C LEU A 129 6.89 -7.87 6.59
N CYS A 130 5.99 -7.42 7.47
CA CYS A 130 4.60 -7.89 7.49
C CYS A 130 3.89 -7.59 6.17
N THR A 131 3.99 -6.35 5.67
CA THR A 131 3.35 -5.96 4.41
C THR A 131 4.02 -6.67 3.24
N LEU A 132 5.34 -6.59 3.15
CA LEU A 132 6.13 -7.16 2.06
C LEU A 132 5.85 -8.66 1.86
N VAL A 133 5.97 -9.45 2.93
CA VAL A 133 5.79 -10.91 2.85
C VAL A 133 4.33 -11.26 2.54
N CYS A 134 3.39 -10.69 3.29
CA CYS A 134 2.00 -11.12 3.23
C CYS A 134 1.25 -10.65 1.97
N LYS A 135 1.66 -9.52 1.37
CA LYS A 135 0.88 -8.85 0.31
C LYS A 135 1.67 -8.48 -0.94
N TRP A 136 3.00 -8.54 -0.91
CA TRP A 136 3.88 -8.18 -2.03
C TRP A 136 4.73 -9.34 -2.54
N THR A 137 4.51 -10.55 -2.02
CA THR A 137 5.21 -11.77 -2.46
C THR A 137 6.72 -11.75 -2.21
N TYR A 138 7.16 -10.93 -1.25
CA TYR A 138 8.56 -10.88 -0.82
C TYR A 138 8.93 -12.13 -0.02
N SER A 139 10.13 -12.67 -0.26
CA SER A 139 10.69 -13.78 0.51
C SER A 139 11.90 -13.28 1.30
N SER A 140 11.80 -13.28 2.63
CA SER A 140 12.90 -12.88 3.49
C SER A 140 14.12 -13.81 3.42
N GLU A 141 13.94 -15.04 2.92
CA GLU A 141 15.02 -16.02 2.76
C GLU A 141 15.89 -15.75 1.54
N THR A 142 15.29 -15.23 0.45
CA THR A 142 15.97 -15.05 -0.83
C THR A 142 16.33 -13.60 -1.14
N GLY A 143 15.82 -12.65 -0.35
CA GLY A 143 15.93 -11.22 -0.63
C GLY A 143 15.01 -10.77 -1.75
#